data_AF-A0A9Q1M9E6-F1
#
_entry.id   AF-A0A9Q1M9E6-F1
#
_cell.length_a   1.000
_cell.length_b   1.000
_cell.length_c   1.000
_cell.angle_alpha   90.00
_cell.angle_beta   90.00
_cell.angle_gamma   90.00
#
_symmetry.space_group_name_H-M   'P 1'
#
loop_
_entity.id
_entity.type
_entity.pdbx_description
1 polymer ?
#
loop_
_entity_poly.entity_id
_entity_poly.type
_entity_poly.pdbx_seq_one_letter_code
_entity_poly.pdbx_strand_id
1 'polypeptide(L)'
;MHHSCNGGKLYQSLKAYQLESKKSIFERYNEEKEHHQLLTPSSEAKFWRTEAERLRNQLDDLQENYRRLKGDELSGMRISDLHNLENELETRLKNIRIKKEKMLTDEIEELNRKSSLIGHENIELSKKVTLIHQENRELHKKVHGATDNRKEEGSCSGQTSGKESCVSLHLRQSEQQLNVSRTIPECEISLGLQLQ
;
A
#
# COMPACT_ATOMS: atom_id res chain seq x y z
N MET A 1 1.13 -0.84 17.36
CA MET A 1 -0.01 -0.86 16.41
C MET A 1 0.43 -1.65 15.19
N HIS A 2 -0.30 -2.70 14.80
CA HIS A 2 0.09 -3.57 13.68
C HIS A 2 -0.09 -2.82 12.35
N HIS A 3 1.02 -2.48 11.68
CA HIS A 3 1.01 -1.99 10.31
C HIS A 3 0.63 -3.15 9.38
N SER A 4 -0.64 -3.22 9.01
CA SER A 4 -1.11 -4.21 8.04
C SER A 4 -0.79 -3.75 6.62
N CYS A 5 0.41 -4.05 6.13
CA CYS A 5 0.74 -3.88 4.71
C CYS A 5 -0.27 -4.66 3.84
N ASN A 6 -0.94 -3.96 2.93
CA ASN A 6 -1.99 -4.54 2.07
C ASN A 6 -1.44 -5.59 1.07
N GLY A 7 -0.15 -5.53 0.72
CA GLY A 7 0.54 -6.61 0.01
C GLY A 7 0.58 -7.92 0.81
N GLY A 8 0.71 -7.81 2.13
CA GLY A 8 0.63 -8.96 3.04
C GLY A 8 -0.75 -9.63 3.06
N LYS A 9 -1.83 -8.85 2.94
CA LYS A 9 -3.21 -9.37 2.89
C LYS A 9 -3.46 -10.22 1.64
N LEU A 10 -3.02 -9.76 0.46
CA LEU A 10 -3.16 -10.52 -0.79
C LEU A 10 -2.37 -11.83 -0.77
N TYR A 11 -1.13 -11.78 -0.26
CA TYR A 11 -0.29 -12.97 -0.10
C TYR A 11 -0.93 -14.00 0.84
N GLN A 12 -1.52 -13.54 1.96
CA GLN A 12 -2.23 -14.42 2.90
C GLN A 12 -3.46 -15.09 2.27
N SER A 13 -4.26 -14.35 1.49
CA SER A 13 -5.43 -14.92 0.78
C SER A 13 -5.02 -16.00 -0.24
N LEU A 14 -3.96 -15.76 -1.02
CA LEU A 14 -3.45 -16.76 -1.97
C LEU A 14 -2.94 -18.01 -1.25
N LYS A 15 -2.20 -17.82 -0.15
CA LYS A 15 -1.67 -18.92 0.66
C LYS A 15 -2.79 -19.77 1.28
N ALA A 16 -3.87 -19.15 1.75
CA ALA A 16 -5.04 -19.84 2.28
C ALA A 16 -5.73 -20.70 1.20
N TYR A 17 -5.93 -20.16 -0.01
CA TYR A 17 -6.52 -20.91 -1.12
C TYR A 17 -5.69 -22.14 -1.53
N GLN A 18 -4.36 -21.97 -1.64
CA GLN A 18 -3.47 -23.10 -1.96
C GLN A 18 -3.49 -24.19 -0.89
N LEU A 19 -3.60 -23.80 0.39
CA LEU A 19 -3.68 -24.75 1.49
C LEU A 19 -5.00 -25.53 1.44
N GLU A 20 -6.12 -24.86 1.17
CA GLU A 20 -7.43 -25.48 1.06
C GLU A 20 -7.51 -26.47 -0.10
N SER A 21 -6.98 -26.09 -1.27
CA SER A 21 -6.88 -26.97 -2.44
C SER A 21 -6.07 -28.24 -2.14
N LYS A 22 -4.92 -28.10 -1.47
CA LYS A 22 -4.08 -29.25 -1.09
C LYS A 22 -4.77 -30.16 -0.08
N LYS A 23 -5.49 -29.59 0.90
CA LYS A 23 -6.28 -30.36 1.86
C LYS A 23 -7.38 -31.16 1.17
N SER A 24 -8.14 -30.53 0.28
CA SER A 24 -9.20 -31.21 -0.49
C SER A 24 -8.67 -32.37 -1.34
N ILE A 25 -7.48 -32.22 -1.94
CA ILE A 25 -6.83 -33.32 -2.68
C ILE A 25 -6.42 -34.45 -1.72
N PHE A 26 -5.85 -34.11 -0.57
CA PHE A 26 -5.42 -35.08 0.42
C PHE A 26 -6.60 -35.83 1.08
N GLU A 27 -7.68 -35.14 1.38
CA GLU A 27 -8.92 -35.72 1.94
C GLU A 27 -9.52 -36.74 0.97
N ARG A 28 -9.69 -36.40 -0.31
CA ARG A 28 -10.15 -37.37 -1.33
C ARG A 28 -9.25 -38.60 -1.42
N TYR A 29 -7.93 -38.42 -1.35
CA TYR A 29 -6.99 -39.54 -1.36
C TYR A 29 -7.18 -40.44 -0.12
N ASN A 30 -7.39 -39.84 1.05
CA ASN A 30 -7.49 -40.57 2.30
C ASN A 30 -8.85 -41.27 2.49
N GLU A 31 -9.95 -40.60 2.14
CA GLU A 31 -11.30 -41.20 2.12
C GLU A 31 -11.33 -42.43 1.21
N GLU A 32 -10.74 -42.33 0.03
CA GLU A 32 -10.72 -43.43 -0.92
C GLU A 32 -9.76 -44.55 -0.48
N LYS A 33 -8.61 -44.24 0.14
CA LYS A 33 -7.70 -45.23 0.73
C LYS A 33 -8.39 -46.08 1.82
N GLU A 34 -9.21 -45.46 2.67
CA GLU A 34 -9.99 -46.17 3.69
C GLU A 34 -11.06 -47.09 3.06
N HIS A 35 -11.60 -46.72 1.89
CA HIS A 35 -12.51 -47.56 1.09
C HIS A 35 -11.78 -48.63 0.24
N HIS A 36 -10.45 -48.56 0.08
CA HIS A 36 -9.71 -49.27 -0.97
C HIS A 36 -8.74 -50.38 -0.50
N GLN A 37 -8.79 -50.82 0.76
CA GLN A 37 -8.00 -51.97 1.24
C GLN A 37 -8.28 -53.32 0.51
N LEU A 38 -9.19 -53.36 -0.47
CA LEU A 38 -9.66 -54.57 -1.16
C LEU A 38 -9.54 -54.57 -2.70
N LEU A 39 -8.84 -53.60 -3.32
CA LEU A 39 -8.71 -53.56 -4.79
C LEU A 39 -7.55 -54.41 -5.31
N THR A 40 -7.82 -55.18 -6.37
CA THR A 40 -6.78 -55.87 -7.14
C THR A 40 -5.82 -54.85 -7.81
N PRO A 41 -4.56 -55.21 -8.11
CA PRO A 41 -3.62 -54.33 -8.83
C PRO A 41 -4.18 -53.80 -10.16
N SER A 42 -5.05 -54.56 -10.84
CA SER A 42 -5.70 -54.12 -12.08
C SER A 42 -6.73 -53.02 -11.87
N SER A 43 -7.44 -53.01 -10.73
CA SER A 43 -8.46 -52.00 -10.44
C SER A 43 -7.84 -50.71 -9.91
N GLU A 44 -6.74 -50.81 -9.15
CA GLU A 44 -5.93 -49.65 -8.76
C GLU A 44 -5.31 -48.96 -9.99
N ALA A 45 -4.76 -49.71 -10.95
CA ALA A 45 -4.23 -49.14 -12.18
C ALA A 45 -5.30 -48.48 -13.07
N LYS A 46 -6.55 -49.00 -13.06
CA LYS A 46 -7.68 -48.36 -13.74
C LYS A 46 -8.08 -47.05 -13.06
N PHE A 47 -8.16 -47.06 -11.74
CA PHE A 47 -8.46 -45.86 -10.95
C PHE A 47 -7.45 -44.74 -11.22
N TRP A 48 -6.15 -45.00 -11.11
CA TRP A 48 -5.12 -43.98 -11.34
C TRP A 48 -5.14 -43.43 -12.77
N ARG A 49 -5.53 -44.24 -13.75
CA ARG A 49 -5.73 -43.78 -15.13
C ARG A 49 -6.90 -42.80 -15.22
N THR A 50 -8.05 -43.15 -14.67
CA THR A 50 -9.23 -42.28 -14.63
C THR A 50 -8.96 -40.97 -13.88
N GLU A 51 -8.25 -41.04 -12.76
CA GLU A 51 -7.90 -39.86 -11.97
C GLU A 51 -6.92 -38.95 -12.72
N ALA A 52 -5.93 -39.52 -13.42
CA ALA A 52 -5.02 -38.76 -14.27
C ALA A 52 -5.75 -38.08 -15.45
N GLU A 53 -6.72 -38.76 -16.07
CA GLU A 53 -7.57 -38.17 -17.12
C GLU A 53 -8.44 -37.04 -16.56
N ARG A 54 -9.05 -37.23 -15.40
CA ARG A 54 -9.86 -36.20 -14.71
C ARG A 54 -9.04 -34.95 -14.42
N LEU A 55 -7.82 -35.11 -13.89
CA LEU A 55 -6.91 -34.00 -13.60
C LEU A 55 -6.44 -33.29 -14.88
N ARG A 56 -6.20 -34.03 -15.96
CA ARG A 56 -5.84 -33.45 -17.25
C ARG A 56 -6.98 -32.60 -17.82
N ASN A 57 -8.22 -33.10 -17.78
CA ASN A 57 -9.39 -32.33 -18.23
C ASN A 57 -9.57 -31.05 -17.40
N GLN A 58 -9.40 -31.12 -16.07
CA GLN A 58 -9.46 -29.93 -15.22
C GLN A 58 -8.39 -28.89 -15.55
N LEU A 59 -7.19 -29.33 -15.95
CA LEU A 59 -6.12 -28.44 -16.39
C LEU A 59 -6.46 -27.78 -17.72
N ASP A 60 -6.96 -28.57 -18.68
CA ASP A 60 -7.32 -28.09 -20.01
C ASP A 60 -8.46 -27.06 -19.93
N ASP A 61 -9.50 -27.33 -19.14
CA ASP A 61 -10.61 -26.41 -18.87
C ASP A 61 -10.11 -25.08 -18.27
N LEU A 62 -9.19 -25.17 -17.30
CA LEU A 62 -8.61 -23.99 -16.64
C LEU A 62 -7.78 -23.15 -17.62
N GLN A 63 -6.98 -23.80 -18.47
CA GLN A 63 -6.17 -23.13 -19.48
C GLN A 63 -7.04 -22.47 -20.55
N GLU A 64 -8.08 -23.14 -21.02
CA GLU A 64 -9.03 -22.59 -21.97
C GLU A 64 -9.75 -21.37 -21.39
N ASN A 65 -10.24 -21.48 -20.14
CA ASN A 65 -10.86 -20.35 -19.46
C ASN A 65 -9.89 -19.16 -19.32
N TYR A 66 -8.63 -19.43 -18.97
CA TYR A 66 -7.61 -18.38 -18.91
C TYR A 66 -7.39 -17.69 -20.26
N ARG A 67 -7.32 -18.45 -21.37
CA ARG A 67 -7.22 -17.89 -22.73
C ARG A 67 -8.42 -17.00 -23.04
N ARG A 68 -9.64 -17.49 -22.79
CA ARG A 68 -10.89 -16.73 -23.00
C ARG A 68 -10.93 -15.45 -22.17
N LEU A 69 -10.60 -15.50 -20.87
CA LEU A 69 -10.54 -14.32 -20.00
C LEU A 69 -9.51 -13.28 -20.47
N LYS A 70 -8.46 -13.71 -21.18
CA LYS A 70 -7.45 -12.84 -21.78
C LYS A 70 -7.88 -12.29 -23.15
N GLY A 71 -8.98 -12.80 -23.72
CA GLY A 71 -9.49 -12.43 -25.04
C GLY A 71 -8.95 -13.27 -26.18
N ASP A 72 -8.26 -14.37 -25.89
CA ASP A 72 -7.76 -15.32 -26.89
C ASP A 72 -8.85 -16.39 -27.20
N GLU A 73 -8.84 -16.96 -28.41
CA GLU A 73 -9.71 -18.10 -28.82
C GLU A 73 -11.23 -17.89 -28.63
N LEU A 74 -11.72 -16.66 -28.83
CA LEU A 74 -13.15 -16.33 -28.71
C LEU A 74 -14.02 -16.76 -29.91
N SER A 75 -13.39 -17.15 -31.02
CA SER A 75 -14.08 -17.58 -32.24
C SER A 75 -14.91 -18.84 -31.99
N GLY A 76 -16.20 -18.80 -32.33
CA GLY A 76 -17.12 -19.93 -32.14
C GLY A 76 -17.88 -19.93 -30.82
N MET A 77 -17.63 -18.95 -29.93
CA MET A 77 -18.49 -18.71 -28.77
C MET A 77 -19.84 -18.14 -29.20
N ARG A 78 -20.90 -18.50 -28.47
CA ARG A 78 -22.22 -17.88 -28.65
C ARG A 78 -22.17 -16.44 -28.14
N ILE A 79 -23.01 -15.58 -28.71
CA ILE A 79 -23.14 -14.17 -28.29
C ILE A 79 -23.50 -14.08 -26.81
N SER A 80 -24.36 -14.98 -26.30
CA SER A 80 -24.70 -15.05 -24.88
C SER A 80 -23.49 -15.32 -23.98
N ASP A 81 -22.60 -16.22 -24.41
CA ASP A 81 -21.42 -16.61 -23.65
C ASP A 81 -20.36 -15.50 -23.66
N LEU A 82 -20.23 -14.80 -24.79
CA LEU A 82 -19.41 -13.59 -24.91
C LEU A 82 -19.90 -12.47 -24.00
N HIS A 83 -21.21 -12.22 -23.97
CA HIS A 83 -21.80 -11.21 -23.09
C HIS A 83 -21.61 -11.55 -21.61
N ASN A 84 -21.75 -12.83 -21.23
CA ASN A 84 -21.45 -13.27 -19.87
C ASN A 84 -19.98 -13.06 -19.49
N LEU A 85 -19.06 -13.38 -20.40
CA LEU A 85 -17.62 -13.17 -20.22
C LEU A 85 -17.29 -11.68 -20.04
N GLU A 86 -17.89 -10.82 -20.87
CA GLU A 86 -17.74 -9.36 -20.76
C GLU A 86 -18.22 -8.85 -19.39
N ASN A 87 -19.43 -9.22 -18.97
CA ASN A 87 -20.00 -8.84 -17.68
C ASN A 87 -19.12 -9.32 -16.50
N GLU A 88 -18.57 -10.52 -16.61
CA GLU A 88 -17.65 -11.07 -15.62
C GLU A 88 -16.34 -10.26 -15.53
N LEU A 89 -15.74 -9.94 -16.68
CA LEU A 89 -14.53 -9.13 -16.76
C LEU A 89 -14.75 -7.72 -16.23
N GLU A 90 -15.87 -7.09 -16.60
CA GLU A 90 -16.25 -5.76 -16.12
C GLU A 90 -16.42 -5.75 -14.60
N THR A 91 -17.15 -6.72 -14.06
CA THR A 91 -17.37 -6.83 -12.61
C THR A 91 -16.06 -7.04 -11.86
N ARG A 92 -15.21 -7.96 -12.32
CA ARG A 92 -13.89 -8.22 -11.73
C ARG A 92 -12.99 -6.99 -11.80
N LEU A 93 -12.97 -6.28 -12.93
CA LEU A 93 -12.19 -5.07 -13.12
C LEU A 93 -12.68 -3.94 -12.21
N LYS A 94 -13.99 -3.75 -12.08
CA LYS A 94 -14.61 -2.79 -11.14
C LYS A 94 -14.16 -3.07 -9.71
N ASN A 95 -14.22 -4.32 -9.28
CA ASN A 95 -13.76 -4.72 -7.94
C ASN A 95 -12.27 -4.43 -7.72
N ILE A 96 -11.43 -4.68 -8.73
CA ILE A 96 -9.99 -4.34 -8.68
C ILE A 96 -9.80 -2.83 -8.54
N ARG A 97 -10.55 -2.02 -9.31
CA ARG A 97 -10.47 -0.55 -9.26
C ARG A 97 -10.87 -0.03 -7.88
N ILE A 98 -12.02 -0.44 -7.35
CA ILE A 98 -12.50 -0.06 -6.01
C ILE A 98 -11.46 -0.41 -4.95
N LYS A 99 -10.87 -1.61 -5.02
CA LYS A 99 -9.84 -2.03 -4.08
C LYS A 99 -8.56 -1.19 -4.18
N LYS A 100 -8.11 -0.89 -5.40
CA LYS A 100 -6.94 -0.03 -5.63
C LYS A 100 -7.17 1.39 -5.14
N GLU A 101 -8.34 1.95 -5.44
CA GLU A 101 -8.73 3.28 -4.98
C GLU A 101 -8.76 3.35 -3.46
N LYS A 102 -9.43 2.41 -2.80
CA LYS A 102 -9.43 2.32 -1.34
C LYS A 102 -8.02 2.24 -0.77
N MET A 103 -7.15 1.39 -1.33
CA MET A 103 -5.77 1.27 -0.88
C MET A 103 -4.97 2.58 -1.02
N LEU A 104 -5.17 3.32 -2.11
CA LEU A 104 -4.50 4.60 -2.33
C LEU A 104 -5.04 5.68 -1.40
N THR A 105 -6.35 5.74 -1.20
CA THR A 105 -6.98 6.68 -0.26
C THR A 105 -6.49 6.43 1.17
N ASP A 106 -6.48 5.16 1.61
CA ASP A 106 -5.96 4.78 2.93
C ASP A 106 -4.49 5.23 3.11
N GLU A 107 -3.64 5.05 2.08
CA GLU A 107 -2.23 5.46 2.12
C GLU A 107 -2.08 6.99 2.17
N ILE A 108 -2.86 7.73 1.39
CA ILE A 108 -2.86 9.21 1.40
C ILE A 108 -3.25 9.72 2.79
N GLU A 109 -4.29 9.15 3.40
CA GLU A 109 -4.72 9.51 4.75
C GLU A 109 -3.64 9.23 5.80
N GLU A 110 -2.97 8.08 5.71
CA GLU A 110 -1.87 7.74 6.62
C GLU A 110 -0.69 8.72 6.47
N LEU A 111 -0.31 9.06 5.23
CA LEU A 111 0.76 10.01 4.95
C LEU A 111 0.40 11.43 5.42
N ASN A 112 -0.84 11.88 5.22
CA ASN A 112 -1.32 13.16 5.71
C ASN A 112 -1.27 13.23 7.24
N ARG A 113 -1.68 12.16 7.93
CA ARG A 113 -1.58 12.07 9.39
C ARG A 113 -0.13 12.16 9.87
N LYS A 114 0.80 11.45 9.23
CA LYS A 114 2.24 11.51 9.55
C LYS A 114 2.81 12.90 9.30
N SER A 115 2.47 13.52 8.16
CA SER A 115 2.89 14.88 7.82
C SER A 115 2.41 15.89 8.87
N SER A 116 1.15 15.79 9.30
CA SER A 116 0.60 16.65 10.35
C SER A 116 1.33 16.49 11.69
N LEU A 117 1.62 15.25 12.10
CA LEU A 117 2.34 14.96 13.34
C LEU A 117 3.76 15.55 13.33
N ILE A 118 4.51 15.28 12.25
CA ILE A 118 5.88 15.79 12.09
C ILE A 118 5.87 17.32 12.01
N GLY A 119 4.87 17.91 11.34
CA GLY A 119 4.68 19.35 11.27
C GLY A 119 4.47 19.98 12.65
N HIS A 120 3.66 19.35 13.50
CA HIS A 120 3.45 19.80 14.88
C HIS A 120 4.74 19.73 15.70
N GLU A 121 5.44 18.60 15.67
CA GLU A 121 6.72 18.41 16.39
C GLU A 121 7.77 19.44 15.94
N ASN A 122 7.85 19.72 14.64
CA ASN A 122 8.80 20.71 14.11
C ASN A 122 8.50 22.12 14.61
N ILE A 123 7.23 22.51 14.69
CA ILE A 123 6.80 23.81 15.26
C ILE A 123 7.22 23.90 16.74
N GLU A 124 7.01 22.85 17.52
CA GLU A 124 7.41 22.82 18.93
C GLU A 124 8.92 22.91 19.11
N LEU A 125 9.69 22.18 18.31
CA LEU A 125 11.15 22.25 18.33
C LEU A 125 11.65 23.65 17.93
N SER A 126 11.08 24.25 16.89
CA SER A 126 11.42 25.62 16.47
C SER A 126 11.16 26.66 17.57
N LYS A 127 10.05 26.53 18.30
CA LYS A 127 9.75 27.38 19.47
C LYS A 127 10.82 27.21 20.57
N LYS A 128 11.20 25.98 20.90
CA LYS A 128 12.26 25.70 21.89
C LYS A 128 13.60 26.31 21.47
N VAL A 129 13.98 26.14 20.20
CA VAL A 129 15.21 26.72 19.65
C VAL A 129 15.17 28.25 19.76
N THR A 130 14.05 28.88 19.44
CA THR A 130 13.89 30.35 19.55
C THR A 130 14.06 30.83 20.99
N LEU A 131 13.46 30.13 21.96
CA LEU A 131 13.61 30.45 23.39
C LEU A 131 15.06 30.33 23.86
N ILE A 132 15.76 29.25 23.48
CA ILE A 132 17.17 29.06 23.83
C ILE A 132 18.04 30.18 23.24
N HIS A 133 17.81 30.57 21.98
CA HIS A 133 18.53 31.69 21.37
C HIS A 133 18.28 33.02 22.09
N GLN A 134 17.04 33.25 22.55
CA GLN A 134 16.71 34.43 23.32
C GLN A 134 17.41 34.42 24.69
N GLU A 135 17.38 33.30 25.40
CA GLU A 135 18.05 33.14 26.70
C GLU A 135 19.57 33.31 26.57
N ASN A 136 20.19 32.67 25.57
CA ASN A 136 21.62 32.82 25.29
C ASN A 136 21.99 34.29 25.03
N ARG A 137 21.17 35.01 24.26
CA ARG A 137 21.39 36.45 24.01
C ARG A 137 21.36 37.25 25.31
N GLU A 138 20.42 36.98 26.21
CA GLU A 138 20.34 37.65 27.50
C GLU A 138 21.51 37.27 28.43
N LEU A 139 21.95 36.00 28.42
CA LEU A 139 23.14 35.56 29.15
C LEU A 139 24.41 36.24 28.63
N HIS A 140 24.60 36.34 27.31
CA HIS A 140 25.73 37.06 26.73
C HIS A 140 25.72 38.53 27.14
N LYS A 141 24.57 39.21 27.16
CA LYS A 141 24.46 40.58 27.68
C LYS A 141 24.89 40.68 29.15
N LYS A 142 24.49 39.75 30.01
CA LYS A 142 24.85 39.74 31.44
C LYS A 142 26.34 39.48 31.67
N VAL A 143 26.94 38.57 30.92
CA VAL A 143 28.38 38.27 31.01
C VAL A 143 29.24 39.46 30.55
N HIS A 144 28.84 40.13 29.46
CA HIS A 144 29.60 41.27 28.92
C HIS A 144 29.28 42.60 29.61
N GLY A 145 28.08 42.76 30.18
CA GLY A 145 27.69 43.94 30.97
C GLY A 145 28.37 44.03 32.34
N ALA A 146 28.98 42.94 32.84
CA ALA A 146 29.79 42.95 34.05
C ALA A 146 31.26 43.35 33.80
N THR A 147 31.69 43.45 32.53
CA THR A 147 33.07 43.80 32.13
C THR A 147 33.30 45.29 31.86
N ASP A 148 32.28 46.14 32.01
CA ASP A 148 32.47 47.60 32.00
C ASP A 148 32.35 48.17 33.41
N ASN A 149 33.36 47.87 34.23
CA ASN A 149 33.71 48.64 35.42
C ASN A 149 35.18 48.41 35.77
N ARG A 150 36.08 48.65 34.81
CA ARG A 150 37.50 48.93 35.11
C ARG A 150 38.16 49.64 33.93
N LYS A 151 38.24 50.96 34.10
CA LYS A 151 39.31 51.89 33.71
C LYS A 151 39.78 51.86 32.25
N GLU A 152 39.66 53.06 31.68
CA GLU A 152 40.57 53.69 30.72
C GLU A 152 41.87 52.94 30.38
N GLU A 153 42.11 52.91 29.07
CA GLU A 153 43.39 52.86 28.39
C GLU A 153 44.22 51.58 28.50
N GLY A 154 44.22 50.80 27.42
CA GLY A 154 45.19 49.72 27.23
C GLY A 154 44.86 48.79 26.08
N SER A 155 45.49 49.04 24.94
CA SER A 155 45.73 48.10 23.83
C SER A 155 45.75 46.62 24.24
N CYS A 156 44.98 45.75 23.58
CA CYS A 156 45.52 44.56 22.93
C CYS A 156 44.47 43.83 22.06
N SER A 157 44.98 43.23 20.99
CA SER A 157 44.34 42.33 20.04
C SER A 157 43.63 41.13 20.68
N GLY A 158 42.46 40.76 20.12
CA GLY A 158 41.83 39.47 20.40
C GLY A 158 40.66 39.23 19.44
N GLN A 159 40.91 38.45 18.39
CA GLN A 159 39.89 37.97 17.48
C GLN A 159 38.89 37.09 18.23
N THR A 160 37.60 37.36 18.06
CA THR A 160 36.61 36.30 17.82
C THR A 160 35.68 36.78 16.71
N SER A 161 36.10 36.56 15.47
CA SER A 161 35.19 36.53 14.32
C SER A 161 34.32 35.28 14.43
N GLY A 162 33.41 35.27 15.39
CA GLY A 162 32.28 34.36 15.43
C GLY A 162 31.18 35.00 14.61
N LYS A 163 31.24 34.86 13.28
CA LYS A 163 30.06 35.08 12.44
C LYS A 163 29.04 34.01 12.83
N GLU A 164 28.27 34.26 13.88
CA GLU A 164 26.99 33.60 14.07
C GLU A 164 26.10 34.09 12.94
N SER A 165 26.20 33.38 11.81
CA SER A 165 25.22 33.42 10.75
C SER A 165 23.91 33.10 11.43
N CYS A 166 23.15 34.15 11.73
CA CYS A 166 21.74 34.06 12.04
C CYS A 166 21.14 33.33 10.84
N VAL A 167 20.96 32.01 10.96
CA VAL A 167 20.13 31.26 10.05
C VAL A 167 18.73 31.76 10.35
N SER A 168 18.37 32.89 9.73
CA SER A 168 16.99 33.25 9.52
C SER A 168 16.40 32.10 8.72
N LEU A 169 15.86 31.11 9.42
CA LEU A 169 14.91 30.16 8.85
C LEU A 169 13.66 30.97 8.55
N HIS A 170 13.74 31.75 7.48
CA HIS A 170 12.58 32.31 6.81
C HIS A 170 11.91 31.15 6.07
N LEU A 171 11.32 30.22 6.81
CA LEU A 171 10.42 29.25 6.23
C LEU A 171 9.12 29.98 5.97
N ARG A 172 8.99 30.45 4.72
CA ARG A 172 7.72 30.86 4.13
C ARG A 172 6.66 29.87 4.61
N GLN A 173 5.69 30.42 5.35
CA GLN A 173 4.46 29.73 5.68
C GLN A 173 3.93 29.14 4.38
N SER A 174 3.97 27.81 4.28
CA SER A 174 3.03 27.08 3.45
C SER A 174 1.70 27.12 4.20
N GLU A 175 1.13 28.32 4.33
CA GLU A 175 -0.30 28.54 4.52
C GLU A 175 -1.00 28.08 3.24
N GLN A 176 -1.01 26.77 3.02
CA GLN A 176 -2.13 26.14 2.40
C GLN A 176 -2.60 25.12 3.42
N GLN A 177 -3.53 25.58 4.26
CA GLN A 177 -4.59 24.72 4.70
C GLN A 177 -5.05 23.93 3.48
N LEU A 178 -4.64 22.67 3.38
CA LEU A 178 -5.30 21.71 2.50
C LEU A 178 -6.64 21.38 3.18
N ASN A 179 -7.54 22.36 3.19
CA ASN A 179 -8.96 22.11 3.05
C ASN A 179 -9.14 21.50 1.65
N VAL A 180 -8.78 20.24 1.50
CA VAL A 180 -9.24 19.45 0.36
C VAL A 180 -10.59 18.89 0.77
N SER A 181 -11.58 19.78 0.86
CA SER A 181 -12.93 19.42 0.47
C SER A 181 -12.92 19.26 -1.04
N ARG A 182 -12.29 18.20 -1.56
CA ARG A 182 -12.63 17.70 -2.89
C ARG A 182 -13.66 16.63 -2.64
N THR A 183 -14.92 17.01 -2.81
CA THR A 183 -15.91 16.08 -3.34
C THR A 183 -15.28 15.44 -4.58
N ILE A 184 -14.84 14.19 -4.44
CA ILE A 184 -14.43 13.38 -5.58
C ILE A 184 -15.69 13.31 -6.44
N PRO A 185 -15.72 13.87 -7.65
CA PRO A 185 -16.88 13.68 -8.52
C PRO A 185 -17.00 12.18 -8.72
N GLU A 186 -18.19 11.63 -8.43
CA GLU A 186 -18.52 10.28 -8.85
C GLU A 186 -18.15 10.18 -10.32
N CYS A 187 -17.15 9.37 -10.64
CA CYS A 187 -16.80 9.08 -12.02
C CYS A 187 -17.91 8.20 -12.58
N GLU A 188 -19.04 8.81 -12.96
CA GLU A 188 -19.93 8.24 -13.96
C GLU A 188 -19.20 8.25 -15.30
N ILE A 189 -18.41 7.20 -15.53
CA ILE A 189 -17.96 6.87 -16.88
C ILE A 189 -19.18 6.25 -17.56
N SER A 190 -19.94 7.10 -18.26
CA SER A 190 -20.94 6.66 -19.24
C SER A 190 -20.22 5.80 -20.29
N LEU A 191 -20.39 4.49 -20.19
CA LEU A 191 -20.08 3.57 -21.28
C LEU A 191 -21.14 3.81 -22.35
N GLY A 192 -20.83 4.71 -23.28
CA GLY A 192 -21.60 4.94 -24.49
C GLY A 192 -21.58 3.69 -25.38
N LEU A 193 -22.32 2.66 -24.98
CA LEU A 193 -22.76 1.59 -25.86
C LEU A 193 -24.07 2.05 -26.48
N GLN A 194 -23.96 2.84 -27.54
CA GLN A 194 -25.07 3.09 -28.46
C GLN A 194 -25.23 1.83 -29.30
N LEU A 195 -26.06 0.89 -28.82
CA LEU A 195 -26.54 -0.21 -29.65
C LEU A 195 -27.49 0.38 -30.69
N GLN A 196 -27.10 0.29 -31.96
CA GLN A 196 -27.89 0.65 -33.13
C GLN A 196 -28.78 -0.51 -33.55
#